data_AF-A0A6G8C0T0-F1
#
_entry.id   AF-A0A6G8C0T0-F1
#
_cell.length_a   1.000
_cell.length_b   1.000
_cell.length_c   1.000
_cell.angle_alpha   90.00
_cell.angle_beta   90.00
_cell.angle_gamma   90.00
#
_symmetry.space_group_name_H-M   'P 1'
#
loop_
_entity.id
_entity.type
_entity.pdbx_description
1 polymer ?
#
loop_
_entity_poly.entity_id
_entity_poly.type
_entity_poly.pdbx_seq_one_letter_code
_entity_poly.pdbx_strand_id
1 'polypeptide(L)'
;MDELSRLFQILANRADLVRGHSFDNGYDGGSYYNFTFETDRPSELWLLIQQLVFQAPDHEEKMAGAAMAMCSGDQGWNDYVQLYHWDPNVPVFLGSAL
;
A
#
# COMPACT_ATOMS: atom_id res chain seq x y z
N MET A 1 -13.24 -7.80 10.74
CA MET A 1 -12.46 -6.89 9.87
C MET A 1 -11.66 -5.99 10.80
N ASP A 2 -10.34 -6.01 10.71
CA ASP A 2 -9.49 -5.13 11.52
C ASP A 2 -9.62 -3.65 11.07
N GLU A 3 -9.14 -2.74 11.90
CA GLU A 3 -9.26 -1.30 11.67
C GLU A 3 -8.53 -0.86 10.39
N LEU A 4 -7.39 -1.48 10.08
CA LEU A 4 -6.62 -1.20 8.87
C LEU A 4 -7.44 -1.51 7.61
N SER A 5 -8.07 -2.69 7.59
CA SER A 5 -8.98 -3.10 6.51
C SER A 5 -10.18 -2.13 6.38
N ARG A 6 -10.67 -1.56 7.49
CA ARG A 6 -11.74 -0.54 7.47
C ARG A 6 -11.28 0.76 6.81
N LEU A 7 -10.08 1.24 7.13
CA LEU A 7 -9.51 2.45 6.54
C LEU A 7 -9.28 2.29 5.04
N PHE A 8 -8.72 1.16 4.62
CA PHE A 8 -8.56 0.87 3.19
C PHE A 8 -9.89 0.66 2.46
N GLN A 9 -10.93 0.14 3.13
CA GLN A 9 -12.27 0.07 2.53
C GLN A 9 -12.87 1.48 2.29
N ILE A 10 -12.61 2.45 3.18
CA ILE A 10 -13.05 3.83 2.97
C ILE A 10 -12.40 4.42 1.70
N LEU A 11 -11.12 4.14 1.50
CA LEU A 11 -10.40 4.52 0.28
C LEU A 11 -10.96 3.82 -0.97
N ALA A 12 -11.20 2.51 -0.90
CA ALA A 12 -11.76 1.73 -2.02
C ALA A 12 -13.13 2.26 -2.47
N ASN A 13 -13.92 2.82 -1.55
CA ASN A 13 -15.23 3.39 -1.84
C ASN A 13 -15.19 4.79 -2.49
N ARG A 14 -13.99 5.38 -2.67
CA ARG A 14 -13.80 6.65 -3.41
C ARG A 14 -13.88 6.43 -4.91
N ALA A 15 -15.09 6.23 -5.43
CA ALA A 15 -15.34 5.98 -6.86
C ALA A 15 -14.84 7.11 -7.79
N ASP A 16 -14.62 8.32 -7.25
CA ASP A 16 -13.98 9.39 -8.01
C ASP A 16 -12.50 9.08 -8.28
N LEU A 17 -11.81 8.39 -7.36
CA LEU A 17 -10.36 8.26 -7.30
C LEU A 17 -9.85 6.84 -7.54
N VAL A 18 -10.64 5.82 -7.21
CA VAL A 18 -10.29 4.40 -7.31
C VAL A 18 -11.13 3.76 -8.40
N ARG A 19 -10.48 3.26 -9.47
CA ARG A 19 -11.13 2.52 -10.56
C ARG A 19 -11.32 1.04 -10.24
N GLY A 20 -10.39 0.49 -9.48
CA GLY A 20 -10.35 -0.92 -9.09
C GLY A 20 -9.58 -1.08 -7.79
N HIS A 21 -9.88 -2.13 -7.04
CA HIS A 21 -9.14 -2.49 -5.85
C HIS A 21 -9.14 -4.00 -5.66
N SER A 22 -8.11 -4.51 -4.97
CA SER A 22 -8.05 -5.91 -4.54
C SER A 22 -7.36 -5.98 -3.19
N PHE A 23 -7.94 -6.73 -2.27
CA PHE A 23 -7.42 -6.94 -0.92
C PHE A 23 -7.10 -8.41 -0.74
N ASP A 24 -5.86 -8.68 -0.36
CA ASP A 24 -5.35 -10.02 -0.14
C ASP A 24 -4.61 -10.06 1.20
N ASN A 25 -4.72 -11.18 1.91
CA ASN A 25 -4.05 -11.36 3.19
C ASN A 25 -3.77 -12.84 3.44
N GLY A 26 -2.76 -13.11 4.25
CA GLY A 26 -2.37 -14.47 4.54
C GLY A 26 -1.21 -14.55 5.50
N TYR A 27 -0.47 -15.65 5.39
CA TYR A 27 0.67 -15.93 6.23
C TYR A 27 1.84 -16.45 5.39
N ASP A 28 2.96 -15.72 5.40
CA ASP A 28 4.22 -16.11 4.77
C ASP A 28 5.39 -15.61 5.62
N GLY A 29 5.89 -16.48 6.51
CA GLY A 29 6.88 -16.09 7.54
C GLY A 29 6.38 -15.06 8.57
N GLY A 30 5.15 -14.57 8.42
CA GLY A 30 4.45 -13.57 9.21
C GLY A 30 3.10 -13.25 8.56
N SER A 31 2.19 -12.61 9.31
CA SER A 31 0.93 -12.15 8.73
C SER A 31 1.18 -11.00 7.75
N TYR A 32 0.60 -11.08 6.55
CA TYR A 32 0.67 -10.01 5.57
C TYR A 32 -0.71 -9.51 5.16
N TYR A 33 -0.74 -8.26 4.72
CA TYR A 33 -1.91 -7.62 4.13
C TYR A 33 -1.46 -6.82 2.89
N ASN A 34 -2.08 -7.11 1.76
CA ASN A 34 -1.87 -6.44 0.49
C ASN A 34 -3.14 -5.67 0.12
N PHE A 35 -3.00 -4.35 -0.01
CA PHE A 35 -4.07 -3.46 -0.45
C PHE A 35 -3.67 -2.83 -1.78
N THR A 36 -4.26 -3.30 -2.88
CA THR A 36 -3.99 -2.83 -4.23
C THR A 36 -5.09 -1.90 -4.70
N PHE A 37 -4.69 -0.77 -5.29
CA PHE A 37 -5.61 0.19 -5.90
C PHE A 37 -5.18 0.51 -7.33
N GLU A 38 -6.17 0.64 -8.20
CA GLU A 38 -6.02 1.14 -9.55
C GLU A 38 -6.58 2.57 -9.63
N THR A 39 -5.77 3.51 -10.15
CA THR A 39 -6.15 4.92 -10.22
C THR A 39 -5.45 5.62 -11.40
N ASP A 40 -6.12 6.61 -12.00
CA ASP A 40 -5.50 7.56 -12.94
C ASP A 40 -4.84 8.76 -12.23
N ARG A 41 -5.03 8.88 -10.90
CA ARG A 41 -4.55 10.01 -10.09
C ARG A 41 -3.67 9.52 -8.93
N PRO A 42 -2.53 8.87 -9.21
CA PRO A 42 -1.69 8.22 -8.19
C PRO A 42 -1.21 9.19 -7.11
N SER A 43 -0.86 10.42 -7.47
CA SER A 43 -0.40 11.43 -6.50
C SER A 43 -1.48 11.80 -5.48
N GLU A 44 -2.74 11.95 -5.93
CA GLU A 44 -3.86 12.29 -5.03
C GLU A 44 -4.22 11.11 -4.12
N LEU A 45 -4.24 9.89 -4.67
CA LEU A 45 -4.48 8.68 -3.89
C LEU A 45 -3.38 8.45 -2.86
N TRP A 46 -2.12 8.67 -3.23
CA TRP A 46 -0.98 8.54 -2.33
C TRP A 46 -1.09 9.46 -1.12
N LEU A 47 -1.40 10.74 -1.33
CA LEU A 47 -1.57 11.71 -0.24
C LEU A 47 -2.69 11.29 0.73
N LEU A 48 -3.80 10.77 0.21
CA LEU A 48 -4.90 10.28 1.05
C LEU A 48 -4.53 9.01 1.83
N ILE A 49 -3.82 8.06 1.21
CA ILE A 49 -3.30 6.87 1.89
C ILE A 49 -2.37 7.30 3.04
N GLN A 50 -1.46 8.25 2.78
CA GLN A 50 -0.57 8.76 3.82
C GLN A 50 -1.34 9.39 4.98
N GLN A 51 -2.31 10.27 4.70
CA GLN A 51 -3.08 10.96 5.74
C GLN A 51 -3.97 10.03 6.57
N LEU A 52 -4.63 9.06 5.93
CA LEU A 52 -5.61 8.21 6.60
C LEU A 52 -5.00 7.02 7.34
N VAL A 53 -3.86 6.50 6.85
CA VAL A 53 -3.29 5.26 7.36
C VAL A 53 -1.93 5.51 8.03
N PHE A 54 -0.99 6.11 7.31
CA PHE A 54 0.41 6.15 7.73
C PHE A 54 0.76 7.31 8.66
N GLN A 55 0.04 8.41 8.58
CA GLN A 55 0.20 9.59 9.45
C GLN A 55 -0.91 9.70 10.50
N ALA A 56 -1.78 8.69 10.58
CA ALA A 56 -2.78 8.62 11.63
C ALA A 56 -2.08 8.33 12.97
N PRO A 57 -2.29 9.14 14.03
CA PRO A 57 -1.59 8.99 15.31
C PRO A 57 -1.69 7.59 15.94
N ASP A 58 -2.79 6.88 15.67
CA ASP A 58 -3.05 5.54 16.22
C ASP A 58 -2.27 4.42 15.51
N HIS A 59 -1.65 4.71 14.36
CA HIS A 59 -1.06 3.72 13.45
C HIS A 59 0.36 4.05 13.01
N GLU A 60 0.78 5.31 13.11
CA GLU A 60 2.06 5.83 12.62
C GLU A 60 3.26 4.97 13.04
N GLU A 61 3.43 4.69 14.33
CA GLU A 61 4.60 3.95 14.85
C GLU A 61 4.61 2.47 14.42
N LYS A 62 3.43 1.83 14.32
CA LYS A 62 3.31 0.40 13.97
C LYS A 62 3.40 0.16 12.46
N MET A 63 2.82 1.06 11.67
CA MET A 63 2.87 0.98 10.21
C MET A 63 4.26 1.33 9.69
N ALA A 64 5.01 2.17 10.42
CA ALA A 64 6.36 2.53 10.03
C ALA A 64 7.29 1.32 9.88
N GLY A 65 7.23 0.35 10.79
CA GLY A 65 8.15 -0.79 10.78
C GLY A 65 7.82 -1.92 9.78
N ALA A 66 6.66 -1.91 9.12
CA ALA A 66 6.15 -3.10 8.43
C ALA A 66 5.51 -2.84 7.06
N ALA A 67 5.46 -1.59 6.60
CA ALA A 67 4.79 -1.25 5.37
C ALA A 67 5.76 -0.84 4.26
N MET A 68 5.36 -1.16 3.04
CA MET A 68 5.98 -0.68 1.81
C MET A 68 4.92 -0.32 0.79
N ALA A 69 5.26 0.61 -0.09
CA ALA A 69 4.43 1.03 -1.21
C ALA A 69 5.17 0.74 -2.50
N MET A 70 4.42 0.30 -3.49
CA MET A 70 4.94 -0.14 -4.77
C MET A 70 3.95 0.18 -5.87
N CYS A 71 4.47 0.46 -7.06
CA CYS A 71 3.71 0.52 -8.29
C CYS A 71 4.02 -0.76 -9.07
N SER A 72 3.00 -1.49 -9.49
CA SER A 72 3.15 -2.68 -10.34
C SER A 72 2.48 -2.48 -11.68
N GLY A 73 3.13 -2.91 -12.75
CA GLY A 73 2.53 -3.05 -14.07
C GLY A 73 1.67 -4.30 -14.19
N ASP A 74 1.30 -4.65 -15.42
CA ASP A 74 0.37 -5.75 -15.72
C ASP A 74 0.90 -7.14 -15.29
N GLN A 75 2.20 -7.27 -15.05
CA GLN A 75 2.84 -8.51 -14.60
C GLN A 75 2.99 -8.60 -13.05
N GLY A 76 2.40 -7.66 -12.30
CA GLY A 76 2.34 -7.71 -10.84
C GLY A 76 3.73 -7.75 -10.20
N TRP A 77 4.01 -8.77 -9.39
CA TRP A 77 5.28 -8.94 -8.66
C TRP A 77 6.51 -9.15 -9.55
N ASN A 78 6.33 -9.45 -10.84
CA ASN A 78 7.45 -9.54 -11.79
C ASN A 78 7.78 -8.21 -12.47
N ASP A 79 6.92 -7.20 -12.28
CA ASP A 79 7.05 -5.87 -12.89
C ASP A 79 6.58 -4.83 -11.88
N TYR A 80 7.40 -4.60 -10.85
CA TYR A 80 7.12 -3.60 -9.85
C TYR A 80 8.33 -2.74 -9.54
N VAL A 81 8.02 -1.50 -9.16
CA VAL A 81 8.95 -0.55 -8.57
C VAL A 81 8.51 -0.29 -7.14
N GLN A 82 9.39 -0.57 -6.18
CA GLN A 82 9.17 -0.14 -4.81
C GLN A 82 9.34 1.38 -4.75
N LEU A 83 8.27 2.07 -4.36
CA LEU A 83 8.25 3.53 -4.27
C LEU A 83 8.72 4.01 -2.89
N TYR A 84 8.39 3.24 -1.86
CA TYR A 84 8.66 3.64 -0.49
C TYR A 84 8.70 2.42 0.44
N HIS A 85 9.61 2.46 1.41
CA HIS A 85 9.59 1.59 2.58
C HIS A 85 9.55 2.48 3.81
N TRP A 86 8.60 2.25 4.72
CA TRP A 86 8.47 3.12 5.89
C TRP A 86 9.49 2.82 6.99
N ASP A 87 10.07 1.62 7.03
CA ASP A 87 11.20 1.33 7.93
C ASP A 87 12.46 1.98 7.34
N PRO A 88 13.06 2.97 8.03
CA PRO A 88 14.25 3.66 7.54
C PRO A 88 15.49 2.76 7.44
N ASN A 89 15.46 1.57 8.04
CA ASN A 89 16.58 0.62 8.01
C ASN A 89 16.53 -0.33 6.80
N VAL A 90 15.42 -0.33 6.04
CA VAL A 90 15.28 -1.16 4.85
C VAL A 90 15.51 -0.30 3.60
N PRO A 91 16.56 -0.57 2.81
CA PRO A 91 16.81 0.17 1.58
C PRO A 91 15.71 -0.10 0.55
N VAL A 92 15.28 0.95 -0.16
CA VAL A 92 14.35 0.81 -1.28
C VAL A 92 15.07 0.07 -2.42
N PHE A 93 14.54 -1.08 -2.82
CA PHE A 93 15.06 -1.84 -3.94
C PHE A 93 14.39 -1.41 -5.23
N LEU A 94 15.17 -0.91 -6.18
CA LEU A 94 14.71 -0.75 -7.55
C LEU A 94 14.77 -2.15 -8.19
N GLY A 95 13.63 -2.85 -8.21
CA GLY A 95 13.52 -4.13 -8.89
C GLY A 95 13.92 -3.98 -10.35
N SER A 96 15.10 -4.48 -10.72
CA SER A 96 15.47 -4.65 -12.13
C SER A 96 14.75 -5.90 -12.62
N ALA A 97 13.68 -5.73 -13.39
CA ALA A 97 13.15 -6.78 -14.24
C ALA A 97 14.31 -7.31 -15.11
N LEU A 98 14.63 -8.60 -14.97
CA LEU A 98 15.49 -9.33 -15.90
C LEU A 98 14.64 -9.90 -17.03
#